data_AF-A0A4R4CYR6-F1
#
_entry.id   AF-A0A4R4CYR6-F1
#
_cell.length_a   1.000
_cell.length_b   1.000
_cell.length_c   1.000
_cell.angle_alpha   90.00
_cell.angle_beta   90.00
_cell.angle_gamma   90.00
#
_symmetry.space_group_name_H-M   'P 1'
#
loop_
_entity.id
_entity.type
_entity.pdbx_description
1 polymer ?
#
loop_
_entity_poly.entity_id
_entity_poly.type
_entity_poly.pdbx_seq_one_letter_code
_entity_poly.pdbx_strand_id
1 'polypeptide(L)'
;MDNKTITRIPVPSEILKGEWHGIVYAIDSEAVSIEDHNANVEKSINEIEEDFDNNNHYTVSLREVKRELVYADERTQHYCTLVQFRIRDSY
;
A
#
# COMPACT_ATOMS: atom_id res chain seq x y z
N MET A 1 13.20 11.51 10.48
CA MET A 1 12.09 10.64 10.92
C MET A 1 11.22 10.45 9.71
N ASP A 2 11.06 9.22 9.22
CA ASP A 2 10.13 8.92 8.13
C ASP A 2 8.70 9.20 8.65
N ASN A 3 8.11 10.33 8.27
CA ASN A 3 6.70 10.65 8.58
C ASN A 3 5.81 9.86 7.61
N LYS A 4 5.82 8.52 7.71
CA LYS A 4 4.97 7.62 6.96
C LYS A 4 4.07 6.82 7.89
N THR A 5 2.77 6.76 7.57
CA THR A 5 1.79 5.93 8.27
C THR A 5 1.22 4.92 7.29
N ILE A 6 1.25 3.64 7.66
CA ILE A 6 0.68 2.55 6.85
C ILE A 6 -0.55 2.03 7.60
N THR A 7 -1.73 2.18 7.02
CA THR A 7 -2.99 1.73 7.61
C THR A 7 -3.60 0.62 6.76
N ARG A 8 -3.85 -0.54 7.37
CA ARG A 8 -4.59 -1.63 6.71
C ARG A 8 -6.09 -1.32 6.72
N ILE A 9 -6.69 -1.22 5.54
CA ILE A 9 -8.14 -1.04 5.37
C ILE A 9 -8.79 -2.42 5.28
N PRO A 10 -9.73 -2.78 6.18
CA PRO A 10 -10.49 -4.00 6.05
C PRO A 10 -11.43 -3.89 4.83
N VAL A 11 -11.17 -4.69 3.81
CA VAL A 11 -12.04 -4.82 2.64
C VAL A 11 -12.81 -6.12 2.75
N PRO A 12 -14.12 -6.16 2.44
CA PRO A 12 -14.86 -7.41 2.41
C PRO A 12 -14.22 -8.38 1.41
N SER A 13 -13.95 -9.60 1.87
CA SER A 13 -13.30 -10.68 1.11
C SER A 13 -14.06 -11.06 -0.16
N GLU A 14 -15.36 -10.78 -0.22
CA GLU A 14 -16.26 -11.17 -1.31
C GLU A 14 -16.08 -10.41 -2.63
N ILE A 15 -15.25 -9.35 -2.67
CA ILE A 15 -15.03 -8.57 -3.90
C ILE A 15 -14.18 -9.34 -4.92
N LEU A 16 -13.38 -10.32 -4.49
CA LEU A 16 -12.52 -11.11 -5.37
C LEU A 16 -13.14 -12.48 -5.67
N LYS A 17 -13.04 -12.92 -6.94
CA LYS A 17 -13.51 -14.25 -7.36
C LYS A 17 -12.41 -15.30 -7.13
N GLY A 18 -12.77 -16.45 -6.56
CA GLY A 18 -11.83 -17.56 -6.25
C GLY A 18 -11.18 -17.43 -4.87
N GLU A 19 -10.08 -18.15 -4.63
CA GLU A 19 -9.33 -18.15 -3.34
C GLU A 19 -8.42 -16.91 -3.16
N TRP A 20 -8.76 -15.82 -3.85
CA TRP A 20 -8.02 -14.58 -3.78
C TRP A 20 -8.53 -13.71 -2.64
N HIS A 21 -7.62 -13.29 -1.77
CA HIS A 21 -7.88 -12.36 -0.68
C HIS A 21 -7.30 -10.99 -1.02
N GLY A 22 -8.08 -9.94 -0.81
CA GLY A 22 -7.69 -8.57 -1.10
C GLY A 22 -7.41 -7.81 0.18
N ILE A 23 -6.20 -7.30 0.34
CA ILE A 23 -5.85 -6.40 1.44
C ILE A 23 -5.51 -5.04 0.83
N VAL A 24 -6.12 -3.98 1.34
CA VAL A 24 -5.80 -2.62 0.92
C VAL A 24 -5.01 -1.94 2.04
N TYR A 25 -3.93 -1.29 1.67
CA TYR A 25 -3.13 -0.44 2.54
C TYR A 25 -3.24 1.00 2.07
N ALA A 26 -3.49 1.91 3.01
CA ALA A 26 -3.27 3.33 2.83
C ALA A 26 -1.86 3.67 3.29
N ILE A 27 -1.06 4.25 2.41
CA ILE A 27 0.27 4.74 2.69
C ILE A 27 0.18 6.27 2.64
N ASP A 28 0.23 6.87 3.82
CA ASP A 28 0.20 8.30 4.01
C ASP A 28 1.62 8.79 4.30
N SER A 29 2.04 9.88 3.64
CA SER A 29 3.27 10.56 4.04
C SER A 29 3.19 12.07 3.88
N GLU A 30 3.84 12.76 4.82
CA GLU A 30 4.24 14.16 4.63
C GLU A 30 5.51 14.18 3.79
N ALA A 31 5.42 14.74 2.58
CA ALA A 31 6.53 14.81 1.64
C ALA A 31 6.69 16.24 1.10
N VAL A 32 7.92 16.57 0.71
CA VAL A 32 8.24 17.87 0.07
C VAL A 32 7.85 17.83 -1.41
N SER A 33 7.91 16.64 -2.03
CA SER A 33 7.47 16.40 -3.41
C SER A 33 6.70 15.07 -3.54
N ILE A 34 6.00 14.92 -4.67
CA ILE A 34 5.36 13.64 -5.00
C ILE A 34 6.38 12.53 -5.29
N GLU A 35 7.60 12.87 -5.73
CA GLU A 35 8.66 11.89 -5.97
C GLU A 35 9.13 11.25 -4.66
N ASP A 36 9.29 12.06 -3.62
CA ASP A 36 9.62 11.57 -2.27
C ASP A 36 8.52 10.66 -1.72
N HIS A 37 7.24 11.02 -1.94
CA HIS A 37 6.12 10.14 -1.58
C HIS A 37 6.16 8.82 -2.34
N ASN A 38 6.47 8.83 -3.64
CA ASN A 38 6.52 7.61 -4.46
C ASN A 38 7.64 6.67 -4.01
N ALA A 39 8.81 7.22 -3.66
CA ALA A 39 9.92 6.43 -3.12
C ALA A 39 9.52 5.76 -1.79
N ASN A 40 8.77 6.47 -0.94
CA ASN A 40 8.23 5.92 0.30
C ASN A 40 7.18 4.83 0.06
N VAL A 41 6.29 5.02 -0.92
CA VAL A 41 5.30 4.02 -1.33
C VAL A 41 5.99 2.76 -1.84
N GLU A 42 6.96 2.88 -2.74
CA GLU A 42 7.70 1.74 -3.30
C GLU A 42 8.46 0.97 -2.21
N LYS A 43 9.16 1.69 -1.32
CA LYS A 43 9.83 1.07 -0.17
C LYS A 43 8.85 0.31 0.73
N SER A 44 7.70 0.91 1.02
CA SER A 44 6.65 0.26 1.82
C SER A 44 6.02 -0.93 1.11
N ILE A 45 5.90 -0.91 -0.22
CA ILE A 45 5.45 -2.07 -0.99
C ILE A 45 6.44 -3.22 -0.84
N ASN A 46 7.73 -2.96 -1.03
CA ASN A 46 8.77 -3.98 -0.93
C ASN A 46 8.82 -4.57 0.50
N GLU A 47 8.71 -3.74 1.53
CA GLU A 47 8.64 -4.20 2.94
C GLU A 47 7.43 -5.15 3.17
N ILE A 48 6.27 -4.84 2.57
CA ILE A 48 5.06 -5.68 2.69
C ILE A 48 5.21 -6.97 1.89
N GLU A 49 5.78 -6.93 0.67
CA GLU A 49 6.01 -8.12 -0.15
C GLU A 49 6.99 -9.09 0.52
N GLU A 50 8.11 -8.59 1.07
CA GLU A 50 9.06 -9.41 1.83
C GLU A 50 8.43 -10.07 3.06
N ASP A 51 7.54 -9.37 3.77
CA ASP A 51 6.81 -9.94 4.92
C ASP A 51 5.89 -11.11 4.51
N PHE A 52 5.30 -11.07 3.30
CA PHE A 52 4.48 -12.16 2.77
C PHE A 52 5.33 -13.34 2.29
N ASP A 53 6.41 -13.08 1.54
CA ASP A 53 7.32 -14.11 1.04
C ASP A 53 8.05 -14.86 2.17
N ASN A 54 8.44 -14.16 3.22
CA ASN A 54 9.16 -14.77 4.35
C ASN A 54 8.27 -15.65 5.24
N ASN A 55 6.95 -15.43 5.24
CA ASN A 55 6.06 -16.07 6.20
C ASN A 55 5.12 -17.14 5.60
N ASN A 56 4.89 -17.19 4.28
CA ASN A 56 3.91 -18.14 3.69
C ASN A 56 4.12 -18.40 2.18
N HIS A 57 3.57 -19.52 1.66
CA HIS A 57 3.55 -19.88 0.23
C HIS A 57 2.48 -19.09 -0.57
N TYR A 58 2.52 -17.77 -0.52
CA TYR A 58 1.51 -16.93 -1.17
C TYR A 58 1.96 -16.38 -2.53
N THR A 59 1.04 -16.33 -3.49
CA THR A 59 1.24 -15.52 -4.71
C THR A 59 0.67 -14.13 -4.47
N VAL A 60 1.52 -13.11 -4.55
CA VAL A 60 1.13 -11.71 -4.33
C VAL A 60 1.03 -10.97 -5.68
N SER A 61 -0.04 -10.20 -5.85
CA SER A 61 -0.22 -9.29 -6.99
C SER A 61 -0.59 -7.90 -6.48
N LEU A 62 0.20 -6.91 -6.88
CA LEU A 62 0.03 -5.50 -6.51
C LEU A 62 -0.86 -4.76 -7.51
N ARG A 63 -1.74 -3.91 -7.00
CA ARG A 63 -2.47 -2.91 -7.79
C ARG A 63 -2.54 -1.58 -7.04
N GLU A 64 -2.00 -0.53 -7.63
CA GLU A 64 -2.30 0.84 -7.17
C GLU A 64 -3.78 1.15 -7.43
N VAL A 65 -4.50 1.54 -6.37
CA VAL A 65 -5.95 1.80 -6.43
C VAL A 65 -6.22 3.26 -6.70
N LYS A 66 -5.56 4.15 -5.96
CA LYS A 66 -5.73 5.59 -6.06
C LYS A 66 -4.54 6.30 -5.43
N ARG A 67 -4.20 7.46 -5.99
CA ARG A 67 -3.21 8.38 -5.45
C ARG A 67 -3.80 9.77 -5.42
N GLU A 68 -3.68 10.45 -4.28
CA GLU A 68 -4.31 11.75 -4.09
C GLU A 68 -3.49 12.65 -3.16
N LEU A 69 -3.40 13.92 -3.52
CA LEU A 69 -2.92 14.98 -2.63
C LEU A 69 -4.06 15.31 -1.68
N VAL A 70 -3.93 14.92 -0.41
CA VAL A 70 -4.98 15.07 0.60
C VAL A 70 -4.97 16.49 1.16
N TYR A 71 -3.79 17.05 1.35
CA TYR A 71 -3.60 18.39 1.88
C TYR A 71 -2.27 18.97 1.40
N ALA A 72 -2.20 20.28 1.18
CA ALA A 72 -0.96 20.97 0.89
C ALA A 72 -0.95 22.33 1.58
N ASP A 73 0.17 22.66 2.22
CA ASP A 73 0.49 24.01 2.68
C ASP A 73 1.76 24.54 2.00
N GLU A 74 2.21 25.73 2.38
CA GLU A 74 3.39 26.39 1.79
C GLU A 74 4.70 25.63 2.02
N ARG A 75 4.74 24.62 2.91
CA ARG A 75 5.96 23.93 3.35
C ARG A 75 5.90 22.40 3.22
N THR A 76 4.71 21.82 3.15
CA THR A 76 4.48 20.38 3.21
C THR A 76 3.29 19.97 2.35
N GLN A 77 3.44 18.82 1.69
CA GLN A 77 2.37 18.19 0.93
C GLN A 77 2.08 16.83 1.57
N HIS A 78 0.82 16.60 1.89
CA HIS A 78 0.34 15.34 2.44
C HIS A 78 -0.29 14.52 1.33
N TYR A 79 0.34 13.39 1.02
CA TYR A 79 -0.10 12.47 -0.01
C TYR A 79 -0.62 11.19 0.62
N CYS A 80 -1.69 10.65 0.04
CA CYS A 80 -2.21 9.33 0.36
C CYS A 80 -2.23 8.48 -0.91
N THR A 81 -1.58 7.31 -0.84
CA THR A 81 -1.66 6.29 -1.87
C THR A 81 -2.33 5.05 -1.31
N LEU A 82 -3.39 4.60 -1.99
CA LEU A 82 -4.05 3.33 -1.72
C LEU A 82 -3.46 2.25 -2.61
N VAL A 83 -2.95 1.19 -1.98
CA VAL A 83 -2.37 0.03 -2.65
C VAL A 83 -3.16 -1.21 -2.28
N GLN A 84 -3.60 -1.98 -3.26
CA GLN A 84 -4.25 -3.26 -3.08
C GLN A 84 -3.26 -4.39 -3.34
N PHE A 85 -3.09 -5.26 -2.34
CA PHE A 85 -2.43 -6.55 -2.46
C PHE A 85 -3.49 -7.62 -2.65
N ARG A 86 -3.35 -8.40 -3.71
CA ARG A 86 -4.14 -9.60 -3.96
C ARG A 86 -3.27 -10.79 -3.66
N ILE A 87 -3.74 -11.61 -2.75
CA ILE A 87 -2.98 -12.74 -2.21
C ILE A 87 -3.77 -14.00 -2.57
N ARG A 88 -3.11 -14.96 -3.18
CA ARG A 88 -3.66 -16.31 -3.37
C ARG A 88 -2.83 -17.30 -2.57
N ASP A 89 -3.52 -18.18 -1.85
CA ASP A 89 -2.88 -19.40 -1.36
C ASP A 89 -2.39 -20.24 -2.55
N SER A 90 -1.16 -20.72 -2.49
CA SER A 90 -0.55 -21.48 -3.60
C SER A 90 -0.43 -22.98 -3.30
N TYR A 91 -1.13 -23.47 -2.26
CA TYR A 91 -1.23 -24.89 -1.92
C TYR A 91 -2.25 -25.66 -2.76
#